data_AF-A0A6B1GRL9-F1
#
_entry.id   AF-A0A6B1GRL9-F1
#
_cell.length_a   1.000
_cell.length_b   1.000
_cell.length_c   1.000
_cell.angle_alpha   90.00
_cell.angle_beta   90.00
_cell.angle_gamma   90.00
#
_symmetry.space_group_name_H-M   'P 1'
#
loop_
_entity.id
_entity.type
_entity.pdbx_description
1 polymer ?
#
loop_
_entity_poly.entity_id
_entity_poly.type
_entity_poly.pdbx_seq_one_letter_code
_entity_poly.pdbx_strand_id
1 'polypeptide(L)'
;MNEPQRPSRTPAPAQTAADDSGLSRRSFVATGAAGVGAAALFAQEARAAAADREDRPISVPDEIPRTRNEAPDPAEFPMNGAQVFARACADEGLEALFCAPGNYQVINAIAAEGIPTYGGRTEGGMCAAADGFIRVTGEGAACSGTEGPG
;
A
#
# COMPACT_ATOMS: atom_id res chain seq x y z
N MET A 1 20.91 -19.30 58.96
CA MET A 1 21.48 -18.83 57.69
C MET A 1 20.30 -18.58 56.75
N ASN A 2 20.02 -17.30 56.54
CA ASN A 2 19.01 -16.61 55.71
C ASN A 2 17.86 -17.39 55.04
N GLU A 3 16.63 -17.08 55.45
CA GLU A 3 15.48 -17.16 54.54
C GLU A 3 15.63 -16.09 53.43
N PRO A 4 15.32 -16.40 52.16
CA PRO A 4 15.28 -15.40 51.11
C PRO A 4 14.06 -14.48 51.30
N GLN A 5 14.31 -13.19 51.56
CA GLN A 5 13.29 -12.16 51.56
C GLN A 5 12.58 -12.13 50.20
N ARG A 6 11.25 -12.33 50.21
CA ARG A 6 10.38 -12.09 49.06
C ARG A 6 10.46 -10.60 48.69
N PRO A 7 10.70 -10.22 47.42
CA PRO A 7 10.69 -8.81 47.02
C PRO A 7 9.31 -8.20 47.28
N SER A 8 9.31 -7.01 47.87
CA SER A 8 8.10 -6.23 48.13
C SER A 8 7.34 -6.02 46.81
N ARG A 9 6.06 -6.39 46.79
CA ARG A 9 5.16 -6.05 45.68
C ARG A 9 5.03 -4.52 45.65
N THR A 10 5.50 -3.90 44.57
CA THR A 10 5.12 -2.53 44.20
C THR A 10 3.58 -2.44 44.24
N PRO A 11 2.98 -1.44 44.91
CA PRO A 11 1.54 -1.26 44.84
C PRO A 11 1.16 -0.96 43.39
N ALA A 12 0.17 -1.69 42.88
CA ALA A 12 -0.44 -1.36 41.60
C ALA A 12 -0.96 0.08 41.66
N PRO A 13 -0.88 0.86 40.55
CA PRO A 13 -1.50 2.17 40.51
C PRO A 13 -2.98 2.01 40.87
N ALA A 14 -3.46 2.85 41.78
CA ALA A 14 -4.87 2.90 42.14
C ALA A 14 -5.70 2.99 40.86
N GLN A 15 -6.68 2.09 40.71
CA GLN A 15 -7.71 2.25 39.69
C GLN A 15 -8.46 3.53 40.05
N THR A 16 -8.10 4.62 39.38
CA THR A 16 -8.91 5.84 39.36
C THR A 16 -10.24 5.44 38.77
N ALA A 17 -11.27 5.45 39.61
CA ALA A 17 -12.65 5.28 39.19
C ALA A 17 -12.91 6.20 38.00
N ALA A 18 -13.34 5.61 36.88
CA ALA A 18 -13.77 6.35 35.72
C ALA A 18 -14.97 7.20 36.14
N ASP A 19 -14.76 8.50 36.25
CA ASP A 19 -15.82 9.48 36.38
C ASP A 19 -16.48 9.60 35.00
N ASP A 20 -17.66 9.00 34.87
CA ASP A 20 -18.48 8.93 33.66
C ASP A 20 -19.15 10.28 33.36
N SER A 21 -18.33 11.33 33.26
CA SER A 21 -18.76 12.66 32.82
C SER A 21 -18.76 12.75 31.30
N GLY A 22 -19.60 11.92 30.67
CA GLY A 22 -20.48 12.29 29.54
C GLY A 22 -19.94 13.01 28.30
N LEU A 23 -18.63 13.21 28.11
CA LEU A 23 -18.08 13.91 26.96
C LEU A 23 -17.64 12.92 25.88
N SER A 24 -18.64 12.32 25.24
CA SER A 24 -18.43 11.58 24.00
C SER A 24 -17.99 12.54 22.90
N ARG A 25 -17.10 12.09 22.00
CA ARG A 25 -16.72 12.80 20.75
C ARG A 25 -17.95 13.28 19.96
N ARG A 26 -19.07 12.56 20.10
CA ARG A 26 -20.38 12.90 19.51
C ARG A 26 -21.02 14.13 20.17
N SER A 27 -20.87 14.32 21.49
CA SER A 27 -21.36 15.52 22.18
C SER A 27 -20.54 16.77 21.83
N PHE A 28 -19.25 16.61 21.54
CA PHE A 28 -18.38 17.73 21.14
C PHE A 28 -18.76 18.27 19.75
N VAL A 29 -19.18 17.39 18.83
CA VAL A 29 -19.73 17.76 17.53
C VAL A 29 -21.11 18.41 17.64
N ALA A 30 -21.93 17.97 18.60
CA ALA A 30 -23.26 18.54 18.83
C ALA A 30 -23.23 19.96 19.45
N THR A 31 -22.29 20.23 20.34
CA THR A 31 -22.18 21.53 21.04
C THR A 31 -21.52 22.64 20.18
N GLY A 32 -20.89 22.28 19.06
CA GLY A 32 -20.38 23.24 18.06
C GLY A 32 -21.47 23.94 17.23
N ALA A 33 -22.75 23.67 17.51
CA ALA A 33 -23.91 24.15 16.77
C ALA A 33 -24.42 25.55 17.20
N ALA A 34 -23.56 26.41 17.75
CA ALA A 34 -23.87 27.83 17.97
C ALA A 34 -23.29 28.77 16.89
N GLY A 35 -22.61 28.23 15.88
CA GLY A 35 -22.09 28.95 14.70
C GLY A 35 -22.63 28.42 13.36
N VAL A 36 -23.81 27.80 13.38
CA VAL A 36 -24.33 26.93 12.30
C VAL A 36 -24.60 27.67 11.00
N GLY A 37 -24.88 28.98 11.03
CA GLY A 37 -25.14 29.73 9.79
C GLY A 37 -23.93 29.78 8.85
N ALA A 38 -22.75 30.11 9.36
CA ALA A 38 -21.53 30.19 8.55
C ALA A 38 -20.96 28.80 8.26
N ALA A 39 -20.90 27.91 9.26
CA ALA A 39 -20.35 26.56 9.09
C ALA A 39 -21.21 25.68 8.16
N ALA A 40 -22.53 25.84 8.14
CA ALA A 40 -23.40 25.13 7.20
C ALA A 40 -23.23 25.65 5.76
N LEU A 41 -22.96 26.94 5.58
CA LEU A 41 -22.64 27.51 4.26
C LEU A 41 -21.28 26.99 3.76
N PHE A 42 -20.24 26.98 4.60
CA PHE A 42 -18.95 26.39 4.24
C PHE A 42 -19.03 24.87 4.03
N ALA A 43 -19.84 24.16 4.79
CA ALA A 43 -20.07 22.73 4.60
C ALA A 43 -20.89 22.44 3.33
N GLN A 44 -21.84 23.30 2.96
CA GLN A 44 -22.56 23.21 1.69
C GLN A 44 -21.66 23.53 0.51
N GLU A 45 -20.81 24.54 0.62
CA GLU A 45 -19.88 24.95 -0.44
C GLU A 45 -18.77 23.90 -0.62
N ALA A 46 -18.26 23.32 0.47
CA ALA A 46 -17.35 22.17 0.43
C ALA A 46 -18.03 20.91 -0.13
N ARG A 47 -19.31 20.65 0.18
CA ARG A 47 -20.09 19.57 -0.43
C ARG A 47 -20.38 19.81 -1.90
N ALA A 48 -20.66 21.04 -2.30
CA ALA A 48 -20.88 21.40 -3.69
C ALA A 48 -19.59 21.27 -4.50
N ALA A 49 -18.45 21.72 -3.96
CA ALA A 49 -17.14 21.56 -4.56
C ALA A 49 -16.64 20.10 -4.58
N ALA A 50 -17.09 19.26 -3.63
CA ALA A 50 -16.83 17.82 -3.63
C ALA A 50 -17.75 17.06 -4.59
N ALA A 51 -19.03 17.44 -4.68
CA ALA A 51 -19.99 16.85 -5.61
C ALA A 51 -19.61 17.12 -7.08
N ASP A 52 -19.01 18.28 -7.37
CA ASP A 52 -18.50 18.62 -8.71
C ASP A 52 -17.23 17.82 -9.11
N ARG A 53 -16.60 17.13 -8.13
CA ARG A 53 -15.45 16.26 -8.36
C ARG A 53 -15.82 14.79 -8.59
N GLU A 54 -16.96 14.33 -8.07
CA GLU A 54 -17.33 12.91 -8.12
C GLU A 54 -17.80 12.45 -9.51
N ASP A 55 -18.17 13.37 -10.41
CA ASP A 55 -18.78 13.03 -11.71
C ASP A 55 -17.90 13.35 -12.93
N ARG A 56 -16.62 13.64 -12.72
CA ARG A 56 -15.66 13.68 -13.83
C ARG A 56 -15.02 12.31 -13.95
N PRO A 57 -15.50 11.42 -14.85
CA PRO A 57 -14.82 10.16 -15.10
C PRO A 57 -13.36 10.47 -15.42
N ILE A 58 -12.45 9.75 -14.75
CA ILE A 58 -11.03 9.82 -15.08
C ILE A 58 -10.92 9.39 -16.55
N SER A 59 -10.54 10.33 -17.41
CA SER A 59 -10.30 10.03 -18.82
C SER A 59 -9.09 9.13 -18.91
N VAL A 60 -9.32 7.83 -19.10
CA VAL A 60 -8.26 6.88 -19.39
C VAL A 60 -7.97 7.01 -20.90
N PRO A 61 -6.74 7.36 -21.30
CA PRO A 61 -6.37 7.39 -22.72
C PRO A 61 -6.59 6.01 -23.37
N ASP A 62 -7.06 5.98 -24.62
CA ASP A 62 -7.37 4.74 -25.35
C ASP A 62 -6.14 3.83 -25.50
N GLU A 63 -4.94 4.39 -25.41
CA GLU A 63 -3.68 3.65 -25.43
C GLU A 63 -3.60 2.66 -24.27
N ILE A 64 -4.08 3.01 -23.08
CA ILE A 64 -3.95 2.19 -21.86
C ILE A 64 -4.69 0.85 -21.98
N PRO A 65 -5.99 0.79 -22.32
CA PRO A 65 -6.68 -0.49 -22.50
C PRO A 65 -6.16 -1.25 -23.71
N ARG A 66 -5.67 -0.56 -24.76
CA ARG A 66 -5.07 -1.20 -25.92
C ARG A 66 -3.79 -1.93 -25.55
N THR A 67 -2.83 -1.23 -24.94
CA THR A 67 -1.51 -1.80 -24.60
C THR A 67 -1.60 -2.86 -23.50
N ARG A 68 -2.56 -2.74 -22.56
CA ARG A 68 -2.81 -3.79 -21.56
C ARG A 68 -3.15 -5.15 -22.17
N ASN A 69 -3.78 -5.17 -23.34
CA ASN A 69 -4.19 -6.41 -24.01
C ASN A 69 -3.16 -6.89 -25.05
N GLU A 70 -2.03 -6.18 -25.22
CA GLU A 70 -0.96 -6.63 -26.09
C GLU A 70 -0.32 -7.90 -25.51
N ALA A 71 0.05 -8.82 -26.38
CA ALA A 71 0.76 -10.02 -25.96
C ALA A 71 2.16 -9.64 -25.44
N PRO A 72 2.71 -10.40 -24.48
CA PRO A 72 4.11 -10.28 -24.12
C PRO A 72 5.01 -10.39 -25.36
N ASP A 73 6.14 -9.70 -25.33
CA ASP A 73 7.18 -9.74 -26.37
C ASP A 73 8.51 -10.22 -25.76
N PRO A 74 8.63 -11.53 -25.46
CA PRO A 74 9.84 -12.11 -24.87
C PRO A 74 11.06 -11.89 -25.77
N ALA A 75 12.23 -11.68 -25.15
CA ALA A 75 13.44 -11.47 -25.92
C ALA A 75 13.94 -12.78 -26.57
N GLU A 76 14.43 -12.69 -27.81
CA GLU A 76 15.17 -13.76 -28.49
C GLU A 76 16.69 -13.49 -28.44
N PHE A 77 17.50 -14.52 -28.65
CA PHE A 77 18.96 -14.34 -28.70
C PHE A 77 19.39 -13.51 -29.92
N PRO A 78 20.36 -12.58 -29.76
CA PRO A 78 21.14 -12.32 -28.56
C PRO A 78 20.42 -11.46 -27.50
N MET A 79 20.48 -11.91 -26.23
CA MET A 79 19.88 -11.21 -25.10
C MET A 79 20.91 -10.43 -24.28
N ASN A 80 20.49 -9.32 -23.67
CA ASN A 80 21.24 -8.63 -22.62
C ASN A 80 21.04 -9.28 -21.24
N GLY A 81 21.79 -8.85 -20.23
CA GLY A 81 21.73 -9.46 -18.88
C GLY A 81 20.36 -9.37 -18.22
N ALA A 82 19.61 -8.28 -18.41
CA ALA A 82 18.28 -8.13 -17.85
C ALA A 82 17.27 -9.08 -18.52
N GLN A 83 17.38 -9.26 -19.84
CA GLN A 83 16.57 -10.21 -20.60
C GLN A 83 16.87 -11.66 -20.22
N VAL A 84 18.14 -12.02 -20.05
CA VAL A 84 18.52 -13.36 -19.56
C VAL A 84 17.97 -13.60 -18.16
N PHE A 85 18.07 -12.62 -17.27
CA PHE A 85 17.51 -12.72 -15.92
C PHE A 85 15.98 -12.88 -15.94
N ALA A 86 15.28 -12.08 -16.75
CA ALA A 86 13.84 -12.16 -16.89
C ALA A 86 13.38 -13.53 -17.43
N ARG A 87 14.06 -14.04 -18.47
CA ARG A 87 13.81 -15.39 -19.01
C ARG A 87 13.97 -16.45 -17.92
N ALA A 88 15.05 -16.37 -17.14
CA ALA A 88 15.27 -17.30 -16.04
C ALA A 88 14.15 -17.22 -14.97
N CYS A 89 13.67 -16.02 -14.63
CA CYS A 89 12.53 -15.87 -13.73
C CYS A 89 11.25 -16.50 -14.28
N ALA A 90 10.98 -16.35 -15.58
CA ALA A 90 9.83 -16.97 -16.23
C ALA A 90 9.96 -18.50 -16.23
N ASP A 91 11.14 -19.03 -16.55
CA ASP A 91 11.41 -20.48 -16.57
C ASP A 91 11.29 -21.11 -15.16
N GLU A 92 11.62 -20.36 -14.11
CA GLU A 92 11.49 -20.76 -12.70
C GLU A 92 10.06 -20.53 -12.13
N GLY A 93 9.12 -20.02 -12.94
CA GLY A 93 7.72 -19.84 -12.53
C GLY A 93 7.47 -18.65 -11.61
N LEU A 94 8.14 -17.52 -11.84
CA LEU A 94 7.83 -16.27 -11.15
C LEU A 94 6.48 -15.70 -11.62
N GLU A 95 5.48 -15.69 -10.76
CA GLU A 95 4.09 -15.32 -11.11
C GLU A 95 3.80 -13.81 -10.96
N ALA A 96 4.60 -13.09 -10.17
CA ALA A 96 4.46 -11.65 -10.02
C ALA A 96 5.74 -10.98 -9.53
N LEU A 97 5.98 -9.75 -10.01
CA LEU A 97 6.99 -8.85 -9.48
C LEU A 97 6.33 -7.63 -8.85
N PHE A 98 6.70 -7.30 -7.62
CA PHE A 98 6.35 -6.04 -6.96
C PHE A 98 7.59 -5.15 -6.90
N CYS A 99 7.47 -3.85 -7.10
CA CYS A 99 8.65 -2.98 -7.09
C CYS A 99 8.34 -1.52 -6.72
N ALA A 100 9.25 -0.88 -5.99
CA ALA A 100 9.38 0.58 -6.08
C ALA A 100 10.37 0.86 -7.23
N PRO A 101 9.93 1.51 -8.32
CA PRO A 101 10.68 1.49 -9.57
C PRO A 101 11.96 2.31 -9.48
N GLY A 102 13.08 1.70 -9.84
CA GLY A 102 14.40 2.34 -10.00
C GLY A 102 15.27 1.60 -11.02
N ASN A 103 15.26 0.27 -11.00
CA ASN A 103 15.91 -0.57 -12.02
C ASN A 103 14.97 -0.92 -13.18
N TYR A 104 14.66 0.09 -14.02
CA TYR A 104 13.73 -0.06 -15.14
C TYR A 104 14.15 -1.11 -16.17
N GLN A 105 15.46 -1.36 -16.34
CA GLN A 105 15.94 -2.34 -17.32
C GLN A 105 15.46 -3.75 -16.96
N VAL A 106 15.57 -4.14 -15.69
CA VAL A 106 15.10 -5.44 -15.21
C VAL A 106 13.57 -5.50 -15.15
N ILE A 107 12.92 -4.45 -14.65
CA ILE A 107 11.45 -4.41 -14.53
C ILE A 107 10.81 -4.56 -15.92
N ASN A 108 11.29 -3.81 -16.91
CA ASN A 108 10.75 -3.87 -18.27
C ASN A 108 11.03 -5.22 -18.93
N ALA A 109 12.20 -5.82 -18.68
CA ALA A 109 12.51 -7.16 -19.20
C ALA A 109 11.59 -8.23 -18.60
N ILE A 110 11.33 -8.18 -17.29
CA ILE A 110 10.38 -9.10 -16.62
C ILE A 110 8.97 -8.92 -17.17
N ALA A 111 8.52 -7.68 -17.36
CA ALA A 111 7.22 -7.41 -17.97
C ALA A 111 7.12 -7.94 -19.41
N ALA A 112 8.20 -7.82 -20.20
CA ALA A 112 8.26 -8.31 -21.58
C ALA A 112 8.14 -9.85 -21.67
N GLU A 113 8.62 -10.57 -20.67
CA GLU A 113 8.42 -12.03 -20.54
C GLU A 113 6.98 -12.41 -20.11
N GLY A 114 6.12 -11.42 -19.86
CA GLY A 114 4.70 -11.63 -19.53
C GLY A 114 4.42 -11.77 -18.05
N ILE A 115 5.41 -11.57 -17.18
CA ILE A 115 5.23 -11.60 -15.73
C ILE A 115 4.57 -10.28 -15.29
N PRO A 116 3.42 -10.30 -14.61
CA PRO A 116 2.79 -9.10 -14.06
C PRO A 116 3.73 -8.32 -13.14
N THR A 117 3.90 -7.03 -13.42
CA THR A 117 4.77 -6.12 -12.66
C THR A 117 3.94 -5.02 -11.98
N TYR A 118 3.96 -4.98 -10.65
CA TYR A 118 3.17 -4.06 -9.83
C TYR A 118 4.07 -3.00 -9.18
N GLY A 119 3.87 -1.75 -9.57
CA GLY A 119 4.61 -0.61 -9.03
C GLY A 119 3.98 -0.02 -7.76
N GLY A 120 4.81 0.34 -6.78
CA GLY A 120 4.40 1.03 -5.56
C GLY A 120 5.27 2.24 -5.23
N ARG A 121 4.88 2.96 -4.17
CA ARG A 121 5.60 4.19 -3.74
C ARG A 121 6.81 3.93 -2.84
N THR A 122 6.88 2.76 -2.22
CA THR A 122 7.91 2.40 -1.23
C THR A 122 8.18 0.91 -1.31
N GLU A 123 9.44 0.52 -1.20
CA GLU A 123 9.94 -0.85 -1.25
C GLU A 123 9.33 -1.70 -0.14
N GLY A 124 9.28 -1.17 1.10
CA GLY A 124 8.65 -1.86 2.23
C GLY A 124 7.17 -2.21 1.99
N GLY A 125 6.43 -1.30 1.36
CA GLY A 125 5.02 -1.55 0.98
C GLY A 125 4.88 -2.63 -0.11
N MET A 126 5.83 -2.69 -1.05
CA MET A 126 5.85 -3.69 -2.11
C MET A 126 6.30 -5.07 -1.62
N CYS A 127 7.26 -5.13 -0.69
CA CYS A 127 7.61 -6.37 0.02
C CYS A 127 6.40 -6.95 0.76
N ALA A 128 5.64 -6.11 1.48
CA ALA A 128 4.43 -6.55 2.17
C ALA A 128 3.34 -7.03 1.18
N ALA A 129 3.22 -6.40 0.02
CA ALA A 129 2.29 -6.82 -1.02
C ALA A 129 2.68 -8.17 -1.64
N ALA A 130 3.97 -8.39 -1.92
CA ALA A 130 4.48 -9.67 -2.42
C ALA A 130 4.24 -10.80 -1.41
N ASP A 131 4.53 -10.57 -0.13
CA ASP A 131 4.26 -11.52 0.95
C ASP A 131 2.76 -11.85 1.06
N GLY A 132 1.90 -10.84 0.94
CA GLY A 132 0.45 -11.02 0.89
C GLY A 132 0.00 -11.85 -0.32
N PHE A 133 0.53 -11.57 -1.50
CA PHE A 133 0.25 -12.34 -2.72
C PHE A 133 0.60 -13.81 -2.52
N ILE A 134 1.84 -14.10 -2.14
CA ILE A 134 2.34 -15.48 -1.93
C ILE A 134 1.45 -16.24 -0.95
N ARG A 135 1.05 -15.62 0.17
CA ARG A 135 0.20 -16.29 1.18
C ARG A 135 -1.21 -16.59 0.68
N VAL A 136 -1.76 -15.75 -0.21
CA VAL A 136 -3.13 -15.89 -0.70
C VAL A 136 -3.19 -16.86 -1.88
N THR A 137 -2.20 -16.81 -2.78
CA THR A 137 -2.19 -17.59 -4.02
C THR A 137 -1.45 -18.91 -3.88
N GLY A 138 -0.46 -18.98 -2.99
CA GLY A 138 0.50 -20.09 -2.92
C GLY A 138 1.61 -20.00 -3.96
N GLU A 139 1.60 -18.98 -4.81
CA GLU A 139 2.51 -18.81 -5.94
C GLU A 139 3.77 -18.01 -5.58
N GLY A 140 4.85 -18.23 -6.31
CA GLY A 140 6.10 -17.49 -6.16
C GLY A 140 5.99 -16.05 -6.66
N ALA A 141 6.32 -15.08 -5.81
CA ALA A 141 6.46 -13.68 -6.20
C ALA A 141 7.77 -13.09 -5.66
N ALA A 142 8.23 -12.02 -6.29
CA ALA A 142 9.44 -11.31 -5.92
C ALA A 142 9.17 -9.83 -5.66
N CYS A 143 10.01 -9.21 -4.84
CA CYS A 143 10.05 -7.76 -4.71
C CYS A 143 11.40 -7.23 -5.18
N SER A 144 11.39 -6.21 -6.03
CA SER A 144 12.60 -5.51 -6.50
C SER A 144 12.72 -4.13 -5.85
N GLY A 145 13.90 -3.87 -5.29
CA GLY A 145 14.37 -2.56 -4.88
C GLY A 145 15.56 -2.14 -5.75
N THR A 146 15.82 -0.83 -5.80
CA THR A 146 17.02 -0.28 -6.44
C THR A 146 18.15 -0.19 -5.42
N GLU A 147 19.39 -0.08 -5.89
CA GLU A 147 20.55 0.14 -5.04
C GLU A 147 20.41 1.39 -4.15
N GLY A 148 20.99 1.36 -2.95
CA GLY A 148 20.97 2.49 -2.02
C GLY A 148 19.86 2.37 -0.97
N PRO A 149 18.87 3.29 -0.92
CA PRO A 149 17.86 3.33 0.14
C PRO A 149 16.72 2.31 -0.05
N GLY A 150 16.69 1.58 -1.16
CA GLY A 150 15.66 0.60 -1.50
C GLY A 150 15.71 -0.69 -0.70
#